data_AF-A0A3E1DYC4-F1
#
_entry.id   AF-A0A3E1DYC4-F1
#
_cell.length_a   1.000
_cell.length_b   1.000
_cell.length_c   1.000
_cell.angle_alpha   90.00
_cell.angle_beta   90.00
_cell.angle_gamma   90.00
#
_symmetry.space_group_name_H-M   'P 1'
#
loop_
_entity.id
_entity.type
_entity.pdbx_description
1 polymer ?
#
loop_
_entity_poly.entity_id
_entity_poly.type
_entity_poly.pdbx_seq_one_letter_code
_entity_poly.pdbx_strand_id
1 'polypeptide(L)'
;EMFKLTKVMSFMPILLASERMEKGIAQPNHTAAEVYQTARELVAEAGQHGIPVNHCIIDPAISPIGADSEGRLHCLMGAINLIHADPALKGVHMSVGLSNFSVMLPPKRADGSPTKGPLESAFLTLAGPLGMDHVIGSVKRKYEVLPVDHPAMLCLTDCLKLEGFDVIMRVQEYYSS
;
A
#
# COMPACT_ATOMS: atom_id res chain seq x y z
N GLU A 1 8.45 6.61 -22.20
CA GLU A 1 7.76 5.93 -23.33
C GLU A 1 6.27 5.71 -23.10
N MET A 2 5.84 5.07 -21.99
CA MET A 2 4.43 4.74 -21.76
C MET A 2 3.46 5.93 -21.86
N PHE A 3 3.82 7.10 -21.31
CA PHE A 3 2.96 8.29 -21.39
C PHE A 3 2.75 8.83 -22.82
N LYS A 4 3.59 8.48 -23.80
CA LYS A 4 3.37 8.90 -25.19
C LYS A 4 2.08 8.31 -25.78
N LEU A 5 1.52 7.26 -25.18
CA LEU A 5 0.23 6.70 -25.57
C LEU A 5 -0.93 7.68 -25.42
N THR A 6 -0.77 8.78 -24.66
CA THR A 6 -1.78 9.85 -24.58
C THR A 6 -2.08 10.51 -25.93
N LYS A 7 -1.15 10.39 -26.90
CA LYS A 7 -1.36 10.83 -28.29
C LYS A 7 -2.32 9.94 -29.08
N VAL A 8 -2.62 8.74 -28.58
CA VAL A 8 -3.49 7.74 -29.22
C VAL A 8 -4.80 7.61 -28.46
N MET A 9 -4.75 7.55 -27.12
CA MET A 9 -5.93 7.40 -26.27
C MET A 9 -5.71 7.94 -24.87
N SER A 10 -6.80 8.28 -24.19
CA SER A 10 -6.79 8.59 -22.76
C SER A 10 -6.75 7.32 -21.92
N PHE A 11 -6.01 7.35 -20.81
CA PHE A 11 -5.95 6.27 -19.82
C PHE A 11 -5.56 6.82 -18.45
N MET A 12 -5.76 6.01 -17.40
CA MET A 12 -5.29 6.29 -16.04
C MET A 12 -4.06 5.40 -15.77
N PRO A 13 -2.85 5.96 -15.60
CA PRO A 13 -1.68 5.16 -15.27
C PRO A 13 -1.69 4.71 -13.80
N ILE A 14 -1.23 3.49 -13.56
CA ILE A 14 -0.72 3.08 -12.25
C ILE A 14 0.77 3.44 -12.20
N LEU A 15 1.11 4.35 -11.29
CA LEU A 15 2.44 4.90 -11.08
C LEU A 15 3.10 4.13 -9.93
N LEU A 16 4.01 3.21 -10.28
CA LEU A 16 4.73 2.38 -9.31
C LEU A 16 5.77 3.22 -8.57
N ALA A 17 5.49 3.60 -7.32
CA ALA A 17 6.39 4.37 -6.47
C ALA A 17 7.30 3.47 -5.60
N SER A 18 7.47 2.20 -5.99
CA SER A 18 8.34 1.21 -5.31
C SER A 18 9.82 1.45 -5.54
N GLU A 19 10.18 2.07 -6.66
CA GLU A 19 11.56 2.29 -7.09
C GLU A 19 11.72 3.70 -7.65
N ARG A 20 12.89 4.29 -7.45
CA ARG A 20 13.29 5.57 -8.03
C ARG A 20 14.39 5.38 -9.06
N MET A 21 14.52 6.32 -9.99
CA MET A 21 15.64 6.35 -10.93
C MET A 21 16.75 7.23 -10.36
N GLU A 22 17.88 6.62 -10.01
CA GLU A 22 19.06 7.33 -9.52
C GLU A 22 20.22 7.10 -10.49
N LYS A 23 20.69 8.18 -11.14
CA LYS A 23 21.77 8.13 -12.16
C LYS A 23 21.52 7.11 -13.29
N GLY A 24 20.25 6.93 -13.68
CA GLY A 24 19.85 6.00 -14.72
C GLY A 24 19.72 4.54 -14.27
N ILE A 25 19.86 4.27 -12.97
CA ILE A 25 19.71 2.94 -12.37
C ILE A 25 18.47 2.94 -11.47
N ALA A 26 17.62 1.93 -11.61
CA ALA A 26 16.50 1.73 -10.69
C ALA A 26 17.02 1.36 -9.30
N GLN A 27 16.53 2.04 -8.28
CA GLN A 27 16.85 1.78 -6.87
C GLN A 27 15.55 1.61 -6.08
N PRO A 28 15.44 0.60 -5.20
CA PRO A 28 14.28 0.43 -4.35
C PRO A 28 14.13 1.61 -3.38
N ASN A 29 12.87 1.98 -3.12
CA ASN A 29 12.53 2.90 -2.04
C ASN A 29 12.42 2.13 -0.72
N HIS A 30 13.06 2.64 0.32
CA HIS A 30 13.12 2.04 1.65
C HIS A 30 12.38 2.89 2.69
N THR A 31 12.21 4.19 2.44
CA THR A 31 11.55 5.12 3.37
C THR A 31 10.28 5.72 2.79
N ALA A 32 9.37 6.13 3.68
CA ALA A 32 8.15 6.82 3.29
C ALA A 32 8.43 8.10 2.47
N ALA A 33 9.51 8.82 2.81
CA ALA A 33 9.92 10.04 2.12
C ALA A 33 10.40 9.75 0.68
N GLU A 34 11.12 8.64 0.46
CA GLU A 34 11.55 8.23 -0.87
C GLU A 34 10.36 7.82 -1.76
N VAL A 35 9.42 7.03 -1.21
CA VAL A 35 8.18 6.66 -1.92
C VAL A 35 7.37 7.90 -2.28
N TYR A 36 7.18 8.80 -1.31
CA TYR A 36 6.48 10.07 -1.51
C TYR A 36 7.14 10.94 -2.60
N GLN A 37 8.46 11.11 -2.54
CA GLN A 37 9.19 11.91 -3.53
C GLN A 37 9.10 11.30 -4.93
N THR A 38 9.22 9.97 -5.02
CA THR A 38 9.02 9.23 -6.27
C THR A 38 7.61 9.43 -6.82
N ALA A 39 6.58 9.36 -5.96
CA ALA A 39 5.19 9.60 -6.37
C ALA A 39 5.00 11.01 -6.95
N ARG A 40 5.60 12.04 -6.34
CA ARG A 40 5.57 13.42 -6.86
C ARG A 40 6.22 13.54 -8.22
N GLU A 41 7.37 12.92 -8.41
CA GLU A 41 8.09 12.92 -9.68
C GLU A 41 7.30 12.22 -10.78
N LEU A 42 6.69 11.06 -10.48
CA LEU A 42 5.87 10.31 -11.43
C LEU A 42 4.61 11.09 -11.83
N VAL A 43 3.93 11.75 -10.88
CA VAL A 43 2.75 12.57 -11.17
C VAL A 43 3.14 13.83 -11.96
N ALA A 44 4.25 14.47 -11.63
CA ALA A 44 4.76 15.61 -12.38
C ALA A 44 5.11 15.23 -13.83
N GLU A 45 5.78 14.09 -14.03
CA GLU A 45 6.07 13.55 -15.36
C GLU A 45 4.77 13.26 -16.12
N ALA A 46 3.79 12.57 -15.51
CA ALA A 46 2.50 12.32 -16.14
C ALA A 46 1.81 13.62 -16.59
N GLY A 47 1.90 14.68 -15.79
CA GLY A 47 1.42 16.02 -16.11
C GLY A 47 2.08 16.64 -17.35
N GLN A 48 3.38 16.40 -17.57
CA GLN A 48 4.08 16.86 -18.79
C GLN A 48 3.50 16.24 -20.08
N HIS A 49 2.83 15.09 -19.97
CA HIS A 49 2.15 14.42 -21.09
C HIS A 49 0.63 14.65 -21.10
N GLY A 50 0.15 15.63 -20.32
CA GLY A 50 -1.25 16.05 -20.32
C GLY A 50 -2.19 15.16 -19.49
N ILE A 51 -1.66 14.28 -18.64
CA ILE A 51 -2.48 13.47 -17.72
C ILE A 51 -2.81 14.33 -16.49
N PRO A 52 -4.09 14.61 -16.20
CA PRO A 52 -4.46 15.38 -15.02
C PRO A 52 -4.21 14.56 -13.73
N VAL A 53 -3.96 15.25 -12.62
CA VAL A 53 -3.63 14.64 -11.32
C VAL A 53 -4.67 13.60 -10.88
N ASN A 54 -5.96 13.88 -11.10
CA ASN A 54 -7.06 12.96 -10.77
C ASN A 54 -7.20 11.74 -11.70
N HIS A 55 -6.33 11.60 -12.71
CA HIS A 55 -6.22 10.39 -13.52
C HIS A 55 -5.00 9.55 -13.12
N CYS A 56 -4.19 10.00 -12.16
CA CYS A 56 -3.05 9.25 -11.67
C CYS A 56 -3.46 8.32 -10.51
N ILE A 57 -3.10 7.04 -10.61
CA ILE A 57 -3.24 6.06 -9.53
C ILE A 57 -1.83 5.76 -9.02
N ILE A 58 -1.49 6.11 -7.79
CA ILE A 58 -0.18 5.80 -7.21
C ILE A 58 -0.22 4.42 -6.55
N ASP A 59 0.77 3.57 -6.84
CA ASP A 59 1.04 2.36 -6.07
C ASP A 59 2.24 2.61 -5.14
N PRO A 60 2.02 2.84 -3.83
CA PRO A 60 3.08 3.10 -2.86
C PRO A 60 3.83 1.84 -2.41
N ALA A 61 3.60 0.69 -3.05
CA ALA A 61 4.19 -0.61 -2.78
C ALA A 61 3.77 -1.25 -1.45
N ILE A 62 3.07 -2.38 -1.54
CA ILE A 62 2.73 -3.22 -0.38
C ILE A 62 3.57 -4.50 -0.37
N SER A 63 4.14 -4.83 0.79
CA SER A 63 4.96 -6.02 1.00
C SER A 63 4.26 -7.05 1.89
N PRO A 64 4.72 -8.32 1.89
CA PRO A 64 4.16 -9.36 2.76
C PRO A 64 4.37 -9.04 4.25
N ILE A 65 3.29 -8.89 5.01
CA ILE A 65 3.37 -8.54 6.43
C ILE A 65 3.98 -9.67 7.28
N GLY A 66 3.80 -10.92 6.84
CA GLY A 66 4.38 -12.09 7.51
C GLY A 66 5.91 -12.21 7.37
N ALA A 67 6.56 -11.32 6.63
CA ALA A 67 8.01 -11.27 6.45
C ALA A 67 8.56 -9.84 6.64
N ASP A 68 7.78 -8.94 7.24
CA ASP A 68 8.16 -7.54 7.37
C ASP A 68 9.13 -7.30 8.54
N SER A 69 10.41 -7.57 8.31
CA SER A 69 11.50 -7.22 9.24
C SER A 69 12.14 -5.86 8.94
N GLU A 70 11.74 -5.20 7.85
CA GLU A 70 12.38 -3.97 7.34
C GLU A 70 11.49 -2.73 7.50
N GLY A 71 10.35 -2.84 8.19
CA GLY A 71 9.44 -1.71 8.40
C GLY A 71 8.70 -1.29 7.13
N ARG A 72 8.40 -2.23 6.22
CA ARG A 72 7.68 -1.98 4.96
C ARG A 72 6.25 -1.52 5.21
N LEU A 73 5.57 -2.02 6.24
CA LEU A 73 4.25 -1.51 6.64
C LEU A 73 4.34 -0.06 7.13
N HIS A 74 5.37 0.29 7.90
CA HIS A 74 5.58 1.68 8.34
C HIS A 74 5.86 2.60 7.15
N CYS A 75 6.75 2.17 6.25
CA CYS A 75 7.08 2.89 5.03
C CYS A 75 5.83 3.16 4.20
N LEU A 76 5.02 2.12 3.95
CA LEU A 76 3.76 2.22 3.22
C LEU A 76 2.77 3.20 3.87
N MET A 77 2.46 3.02 5.16
CA MET A 77 1.49 3.89 5.85
C MET A 77 1.98 5.33 5.95
N GLY A 78 3.29 5.53 6.16
CA GLY A 78 3.91 6.84 6.12
C GLY A 78 3.81 7.50 4.74
N ALA A 79 4.05 6.76 3.67
CA ALA A 79 3.97 7.25 2.31
C ALA A 79 2.53 7.64 1.93
N ILE A 80 1.54 6.81 2.25
CA ILE A 80 0.11 7.12 2.06
C ILE A 80 -0.24 8.45 2.76
N ASN A 81 0.19 8.61 4.01
CA ASN A 81 -0.08 9.83 4.77
C ASN A 81 0.59 11.07 4.15
N LEU A 82 1.86 10.96 3.72
CA LEU A 82 2.58 12.06 3.06
C LEU A 82 1.93 12.45 1.73
N ILE A 83 1.55 11.47 0.92
CA ILE A 83 0.87 11.68 -0.37
C ILE A 83 -0.48 12.37 -0.14
N HIS A 84 -1.27 11.88 0.82
CA HIS A 84 -2.57 12.45 1.16
C HIS A 84 -2.48 13.91 1.62
N ALA A 85 -1.43 14.24 2.38
CA ALA A 85 -1.22 15.57 2.92
C ALA A 85 -0.65 16.58 1.89
N ASP A 86 -0.15 16.13 0.73
CA ASP A 86 0.46 17.02 -0.26
C ASP A 86 -0.60 17.74 -1.12
N PRO A 87 -0.71 19.09 -1.03
CA PRO A 87 -1.64 19.86 -1.86
C PRO A 87 -1.42 19.69 -3.37
N ALA A 88 -0.19 19.43 -3.81
CA ALA A 88 0.14 19.22 -5.22
C ALA A 88 -0.35 17.86 -5.75
N LEU A 89 -0.54 16.89 -4.85
CA LEU A 89 -1.09 15.57 -5.16
C LEU A 89 -2.59 15.50 -4.86
N LYS A 90 -3.24 16.60 -4.51
CA LYS A 90 -4.67 16.61 -4.23
C LYS A 90 -5.47 16.08 -5.42
N GLY A 91 -6.18 14.97 -5.18
CA GLY A 91 -7.03 14.33 -6.17
C GLY A 91 -6.42 13.09 -6.83
N VAL A 92 -5.15 12.75 -6.57
CA VAL A 92 -4.61 11.44 -6.98
C VAL A 92 -5.40 10.31 -6.32
N HIS A 93 -5.45 9.17 -6.99
CA HIS A 93 -5.91 7.91 -6.43
C HIS A 93 -4.73 7.12 -5.88
N MET A 94 -4.98 6.20 -4.96
CA MET A 94 -3.97 5.26 -4.47
C MET A 94 -4.50 3.83 -4.54
N SER A 95 -3.63 2.90 -4.95
CA SER A 95 -3.95 1.47 -5.07
C SER A 95 -2.80 0.60 -4.62
N VAL A 96 -3.11 -0.61 -4.14
CA VAL A 96 -2.12 -1.66 -3.87
C VAL A 96 -2.63 -3.03 -4.28
N GLY A 97 -1.71 -3.97 -4.49
CA GLY A 97 -2.01 -5.39 -4.63
C GLY A 97 -2.27 -6.07 -3.28
N LEU A 98 -3.52 -6.10 -2.81
CA LEU A 98 -3.85 -6.60 -1.46
C LEU A 98 -3.39 -8.04 -1.19
N SER A 99 -3.39 -8.90 -2.20
CA SER A 99 -2.93 -10.29 -2.02
C SER A 99 -1.45 -10.40 -1.69
N ASN A 100 -0.62 -9.42 -2.06
CA ASN A 100 0.80 -9.37 -1.67
C ASN A 100 0.96 -9.12 -0.17
N PHE A 101 0.02 -8.42 0.46
CA PHE A 101 0.08 -8.12 1.89
C PHE A 101 0.02 -9.39 2.75
N SER A 102 -0.89 -10.30 2.38
CA SER A 102 -1.18 -11.52 3.14
C SER A 102 -0.59 -12.78 2.49
N VAL A 103 0.23 -12.62 1.44
CA VAL A 103 0.98 -13.72 0.83
C VAL A 103 1.91 -14.31 1.90
N MET A 104 2.15 -15.62 1.86
CA MET A 104 2.88 -16.39 2.88
C MET A 104 2.14 -16.70 4.19
N LEU A 105 1.05 -16.00 4.53
CA LEU A 105 0.26 -16.36 5.71
C LEU A 105 -0.56 -17.64 5.48
N PRO A 106 -0.81 -18.45 6.53
CA PRO A 106 -1.76 -19.55 6.44
C PRO A 106 -3.17 -19.04 6.11
N PRO A 107 -4.03 -19.83 5.45
CA PRO A 107 -5.38 -19.38 5.09
C PRO A 107 -6.31 -19.24 6.30
N LYS A 108 -6.06 -20.01 7.37
CA LYS A 108 -6.85 -20.07 8.60
C LYS A 108 -5.97 -19.85 9.83
N ARG A 109 -6.57 -19.29 10.87
CA ARG A 109 -6.04 -19.17 12.23
C ARG A 109 -6.21 -20.49 12.97
N ALA A 110 -5.63 -20.63 14.17
CA ALA A 110 -5.73 -21.83 14.99
C ALA A 110 -7.18 -22.19 15.35
N ASP A 111 -8.02 -21.18 15.58
CA ASP A 111 -9.47 -21.30 15.81
C ASP A 111 -10.29 -21.64 14.55
N GLY A 112 -9.64 -21.78 13.38
CA GLY A 112 -10.28 -22.07 12.10
C GLY A 112 -10.85 -20.86 11.35
N SER A 113 -10.84 -19.67 11.95
CA SER A 113 -11.27 -18.42 11.32
C SER A 113 -10.30 -17.97 10.22
N PRO A 114 -10.72 -17.13 9.24
CA PRO A 114 -9.86 -16.70 8.14
C PRO A 114 -8.72 -15.77 8.61
N THR A 115 -7.49 -16.01 8.16
CA THR A 115 -6.35 -15.14 8.50
C THR A 115 -6.28 -13.91 7.60
N LYS A 116 -6.32 -14.15 6.27
CA LYS A 116 -5.92 -13.17 5.25
C LYS A 116 -6.92 -12.04 5.05
N GLY A 117 -8.20 -12.39 4.86
CA GLY A 117 -9.26 -11.42 4.56
C GLY A 117 -9.41 -10.35 5.64
N PRO A 118 -9.43 -10.71 6.94
CA PRO A 118 -9.47 -9.72 8.00
C PRO A 118 -8.22 -8.83 8.09
N LEU A 119 -7.01 -9.34 7.82
CA LEU A 119 -5.80 -8.49 7.76
C LEU A 119 -5.85 -7.50 6.59
N GLU A 120 -6.28 -7.96 5.41
CA GLU A 120 -6.47 -7.08 4.25
C GLU A 120 -7.54 -6.01 4.56
N SER A 121 -8.63 -6.38 5.24
CA SER A 121 -9.68 -5.44 5.66
C SER A 121 -9.20 -4.46 6.74
N ALA A 122 -8.35 -4.90 7.66
CA ALA A 122 -7.74 -4.04 8.66
C ALA A 122 -6.83 -2.99 8.00
N PHE A 123 -6.02 -3.39 7.02
CA PHE A 123 -5.20 -2.46 6.25
C PHE A 123 -6.07 -1.40 5.56
N LEU A 124 -7.15 -1.81 4.88
CA LEU A 124 -8.08 -0.87 4.23
C LEU A 124 -8.78 0.05 5.22
N THR A 125 -9.13 -0.45 6.40
CA THR A 125 -9.74 0.35 7.48
C THR A 125 -8.80 1.47 7.93
N LEU A 126 -7.49 1.21 8.00
CA LEU A 126 -6.47 2.20 8.36
C LEU A 126 -6.12 3.15 7.20
N ALA A 127 -6.01 2.62 5.99
CA ALA A 127 -5.55 3.37 4.82
C ALA A 127 -6.64 4.20 4.14
N GLY A 128 -7.90 3.78 4.21
CA GLY A 128 -9.04 4.46 3.58
C GLY A 128 -9.20 5.93 4.00
N PRO A 129 -9.20 6.25 5.31
CA PRO A 129 -9.22 7.64 5.79
C PRO A 129 -8.03 8.49 5.32
N LEU A 130 -6.93 7.86 4.92
CA LEU A 130 -5.74 8.51 4.39
C LEU A 130 -5.73 8.57 2.85
N GLY A 131 -6.88 8.41 2.20
CA GLY A 131 -7.04 8.58 0.76
C GLY A 131 -6.74 7.33 -0.09
N MET A 132 -6.55 6.15 0.50
CA MET A 132 -6.55 4.90 -0.27
C MET A 132 -7.97 4.59 -0.75
N ASP A 133 -8.18 4.55 -2.06
CA ASP A 133 -9.52 4.43 -2.65
C ASP A 133 -9.65 3.38 -3.77
N HIS A 134 -8.53 2.79 -4.19
CA HIS A 134 -8.49 1.69 -5.15
C HIS A 134 -7.72 0.50 -4.57
N VAL A 135 -8.01 -0.70 -5.07
CA VAL A 135 -7.28 -1.93 -4.73
C VAL A 135 -7.25 -2.88 -5.91
N ILE A 136 -6.14 -3.60 -6.06
CA ILE A 136 -6.11 -4.84 -6.85
C ILE A 136 -6.34 -5.98 -5.85
N GLY A 137 -7.59 -6.41 -5.75
CA GLY A 137 -8.06 -7.37 -4.76
C GLY A 137 -8.86 -8.52 -5.35
N SER A 138 -9.00 -9.60 -4.59
CA SER A 138 -9.89 -10.71 -4.95
C SER A 138 -11.35 -10.34 -4.74
N VAL A 139 -12.18 -10.50 -5.78
CA VAL A 139 -13.64 -10.30 -5.73
C VAL A 139 -14.38 -11.33 -4.87
N LYS A 140 -13.69 -12.39 -4.43
CA LYS A 140 -14.27 -13.44 -3.57
C LYS A 140 -14.17 -13.11 -2.08
N ARG A 141 -13.44 -12.06 -1.71
CA ARG A 141 -13.31 -11.65 -0.31
C ARG A 141 -14.40 -10.66 0.06
N LYS A 142 -14.88 -10.77 1.29
CA LYS A 142 -15.74 -9.78 1.94
C LYS A 142 -14.84 -8.77 2.64
N TYR A 143 -14.47 -7.71 1.93
CA TYR A 143 -13.79 -6.58 2.55
C TYR A 143 -14.80 -5.74 3.33
N GLU A 144 -14.44 -5.36 4.54
CA GLU A 144 -15.30 -4.57 5.41
C GLU A 144 -14.48 -3.61 6.27
N VAL A 145 -15.10 -2.51 6.70
CA VAL A 145 -14.51 -1.63 7.72
C VAL A 145 -14.59 -2.38 9.04
N LEU A 146 -13.45 -2.56 9.70
CA LEU A 146 -13.38 -3.34 10.93
C LEU A 146 -13.50 -2.45 12.18
N PRO A 147 -14.16 -2.94 13.26
CA PRO A 147 -14.11 -2.32 14.57
C PRO A 147 -12.67 -2.22 15.12
N VAL A 148 -12.39 -1.20 15.93
CA VAL A 148 -11.05 -0.95 16.50
C VAL A 148 -10.53 -2.09 17.38
N ASP A 149 -11.43 -2.86 17.99
CA ASP A 149 -11.14 -4.01 18.85
C ASP A 149 -11.10 -5.34 18.08
N HIS A 150 -11.30 -5.33 16.76
CA HIS A 150 -11.20 -6.52 15.94
C HIS A 150 -9.76 -7.10 15.99
N PRO A 151 -9.54 -8.42 16.14
CA PRO A 151 -8.20 -9.00 16.29
C PRO A 151 -7.19 -8.61 15.20
N ALA A 152 -7.64 -8.51 13.94
CA ALA A 152 -6.81 -8.04 12.83
C ALA A 152 -6.43 -6.55 12.93
N MET A 153 -7.33 -5.70 13.45
CA MET A 153 -7.04 -4.27 13.71
C MET A 153 -6.01 -4.12 14.82
N LEU A 154 -6.17 -4.88 15.91
CA LEU A 154 -5.18 -4.93 17.00
C LEU A 154 -3.82 -5.39 16.46
N CYS A 155 -3.80 -6.46 15.65
CA CYS A 155 -2.57 -6.94 15.02
C CYS A 155 -1.85 -5.84 14.23
N LEU A 156 -2.53 -5.17 13.29
CA LEU A 156 -1.87 -4.15 12.46
C LEU A 156 -1.47 -2.90 13.25
N THR A 157 -2.31 -2.46 14.19
CA THR A 157 -1.99 -1.29 15.02
C THR A 157 -0.84 -1.57 15.97
N ASP A 158 -0.68 -2.80 16.45
CA ASP A 158 0.50 -3.22 17.21
C ASP A 158 1.73 -3.32 16.30
N CYS A 159 1.60 -3.93 15.12
CA CYS A 159 2.69 -3.97 14.13
C CYS A 159 3.19 -2.57 13.78
N LEU A 160 2.34 -1.54 13.76
CA LEU A 160 2.72 -0.14 13.53
C LEU A 160 3.48 0.53 14.70
N LYS A 161 3.59 -0.14 15.86
CA LYS A 161 4.36 0.32 17.04
C LYS A 161 5.61 -0.53 17.28
N LEU A 162 5.77 -1.61 16.52
CA LEU A 162 6.86 -2.58 16.63
C LEU A 162 7.81 -2.42 15.47
N GLU A 163 9.03 -2.93 15.63
CA GLU A 163 10.08 -2.87 14.61
C GLU A 163 10.73 -4.26 14.43
N GLY A 164 11.37 -4.47 13.27
CA GLY A 164 12.17 -5.66 13.03
C GLY A 164 11.39 -6.97 13.18
N PHE A 165 12.00 -7.97 13.83
CA PHE A 165 11.41 -9.29 13.99
C PHE A 165 10.16 -9.32 14.88
N ASP A 166 9.95 -8.31 15.73
CA ASP A 166 8.77 -8.25 16.61
C ASP A 166 7.49 -8.07 15.79
N VAL A 167 7.55 -7.40 14.64
CA VAL A 167 6.44 -7.30 13.68
C VAL A 167 6.04 -8.69 13.19
N ILE A 168 7.01 -9.51 12.79
CA ILE A 168 6.79 -10.87 12.31
C ILE A 168 6.18 -11.74 13.42
N MET A 169 6.73 -11.66 14.65
CA MET A 169 6.20 -12.39 15.80
C MET A 169 4.75 -12.01 16.10
N ARG A 170 4.43 -10.71 16.07
CA ARG A 170 3.07 -10.22 16.31
C ARG A 170 2.06 -10.76 15.31
N VAL A 171 2.43 -10.85 14.03
CA VAL A 171 1.62 -11.46 12.97
C VAL A 171 1.47 -12.96 13.20
N GLN A 172 2.54 -13.62 13.66
CA GLN A 172 2.53 -15.04 14.01
C GLN A 172 1.54 -15.35 15.12
N GLU A 173 1.56 -14.57 16.20
CA GLU A 173 0.62 -14.65 17.31
C GLU A 173 -0.82 -14.46 16.84
N TYR A 174 -1.06 -13.52 15.93
CA TYR A 174 -2.41 -13.28 15.40
C TYR A 174 -3.02 -14.53 14.76
N TYR A 175 -2.26 -15.31 13.99
CA TYR A 175 -2.80 -16.51 13.35
C TYR A 175 -2.61 -17.81 14.14
N SER A 176 -1.73 -17.82 15.13
CA SER A 176 -1.46 -19.01 15.96
C SER A 176 -2.29 -19.04 17.25
N SER A 177 -2.96 -17.94 17.57
CA SER A 177 -3.94 -17.82 18.66
C SER A 177 -5.35 -18.25 18.25
#